data_AF-S4PGB3-F1
#
_entry.id   AF-S4PGB3-F1
#
_cell.length_a   1.000
_cell.length_b   1.000
_cell.length_c   1.000
_cell.angle_alpha   90.00
_cell.angle_beta   90.00
_cell.angle_gamma   90.00
#
_symmetry.space_group_name_H-M   'P 1'
#
loop_
_entity.id
_entity.type
_entity.pdbx_description
1 polymer ?
#
loop_
_entity_poly.entity_id
_entity_poly.type
_entity_poly.pdbx_seq_one_letter_code
_entity_poly.pdbx_strand_id
1 'polypeptide(L)'
;MAELEIADTTRLSRPSLAQVKAVIEFIQKHPDLVHKGRHGVNHEKMQKLWIELSNIVNSIKGTVKSTKGWIKFWSDKRRNVIMKQKQISSGKIVGKLTSLEQKILDIAKSRKKKSHAPQLCNGDDNSVENIPLEDDNDLDLQIDSDRMPTESDERHLNTMEKMIEAMNQQATALAKMAQATVIKSKAMERMAEASHKQALAVDRLAGTFETIGTSVYDVRNAVISMDYTIKKCFTTNSTQHRQNNLFS
;
A
#
# COMPACT_ATOMS: atom_id res chain seq x y z
N MET A 1 22.19 -12.37 -35.53
CA MET A 1 21.07 -11.43 -35.71
C MET A 1 20.04 -11.75 -34.64
N ALA A 2 20.00 -10.90 -33.60
CA ALA A 2 19.07 -10.80 -32.47
C ALA A 2 18.62 -12.09 -31.75
N GLU A 3 19.34 -12.41 -30.66
CA GLU A 3 18.75 -13.01 -29.45
C GLU A 3 17.75 -12.01 -28.84
N LEU A 4 16.51 -12.44 -28.64
CA LEU A 4 15.57 -11.75 -27.76
C LEU A 4 15.62 -12.45 -26.40
N GLU A 5 16.34 -11.82 -25.48
CA GLU A 5 16.19 -12.00 -24.03
C GLU A 5 14.70 -11.96 -23.66
N ILE A 6 14.12 -13.12 -23.37
CA ILE A 6 12.90 -13.19 -22.56
C ILE A 6 13.38 -13.08 -21.11
N ALA A 7 13.66 -11.85 -20.72
CA ALA A 7 13.99 -11.48 -19.35
C ALA A 7 12.79 -11.82 -18.45
N ASP A 8 13.00 -12.84 -17.63
CA ASP A 8 12.61 -12.91 -16.23
C ASP A 8 11.16 -12.49 -15.92
N THR A 9 10.28 -13.50 -15.82
CA THR A 9 8.97 -13.46 -15.14
C THR A 9 9.15 -13.17 -13.64
N THR A 10 9.71 -12.01 -13.33
CA THR A 10 10.01 -11.48 -12.02
C THR A 10 8.73 -11.09 -11.31
N ARG A 11 8.33 -11.93 -10.35
CA ARG A 11 7.70 -11.56 -9.08
C ARG A 11 6.67 -10.43 -9.16
N LEU A 12 5.42 -10.77 -9.48
CA LEU A 12 4.19 -10.02 -9.16
C LEU A 12 4.42 -8.51 -8.97
N SER A 13 4.85 -7.81 -10.02
CA SER A 13 5.12 -6.38 -9.94
C SER A 13 3.92 -5.65 -9.32
N ARG A 14 4.20 -4.89 -8.26
CA ARG A 14 3.20 -4.17 -7.47
C ARG A 14 2.64 -3.04 -8.34
N PRO A 15 1.31 -2.88 -8.46
CA PRO A 15 0.74 -1.77 -9.22
C PRO A 15 1.26 -0.41 -8.73
N SER A 16 1.56 0.47 -9.69
CA SER A 16 2.01 1.83 -9.37
C SER A 16 0.89 2.62 -8.68
N LEU A 17 1.23 3.69 -7.96
CA LEU A 17 0.23 4.51 -7.27
C LEU A 17 -0.82 5.08 -8.25
N ALA A 18 -0.38 5.49 -9.44
CA ALA A 18 -1.26 5.98 -10.51
C ALA A 18 -2.25 4.89 -10.96
N GLN A 19 -1.77 3.64 -11.15
CA GLN A 19 -2.62 2.50 -11.48
C GLN A 19 -3.62 2.19 -10.36
N VAL A 20 -3.19 2.24 -9.10
CA VAL A 20 -4.10 2.02 -7.95
C VAL A 20 -5.18 3.10 -7.88
N LYS A 21 -4.84 4.37 -8.12
CA LYS A 21 -5.82 5.47 -8.18
C LYS A 21 -6.83 5.25 -9.31
N ALA A 22 -6.37 4.92 -10.51
CA ALA A 22 -7.23 4.66 -11.66
C ALA A 22 -8.21 3.50 -11.40
N VAL A 23 -7.75 2.41 -10.77
CA VAL A 23 -8.61 1.30 -10.35
C VAL A 23 -9.70 1.78 -9.39
N ILE A 24 -9.34 2.57 -8.37
CA ILE A 24 -10.29 3.06 -7.37
C ILE A 24 -11.32 4.01 -8.00
N GLU A 25 -10.88 4.94 -8.84
CA GLU A 25 -11.75 5.90 -9.53
C GLU A 25 -12.74 5.20 -10.47
N PHE A 26 -12.26 4.22 -11.25
CA PHE A 26 -13.13 3.46 -12.15
C PHE A 26 -14.18 2.67 -11.36
N ILE A 27 -13.76 1.99 -10.29
CA ILE A 27 -14.67 1.19 -9.46
C ILE A 27 -15.65 2.07 -8.66
N GLN A 28 -15.23 3.29 -8.30
CA GLN A 28 -16.12 4.27 -7.68
C GLN A 28 -17.24 4.71 -8.63
N LYS A 29 -16.95 4.83 -9.93
CA LYS A 29 -17.95 5.14 -10.97
C LYS A 29 -18.85 3.94 -11.30
N HIS A 30 -18.36 2.72 -11.08
CA HIS A 30 -19.08 1.47 -11.35
C HIS A 30 -19.24 0.61 -10.07
N PRO A 31 -20.06 1.04 -9.10
CA PRO A 31 -20.23 0.32 -7.81
C PRO A 31 -20.82 -1.09 -7.98
N ASP A 32 -21.47 -1.35 -9.13
CA ASP A 32 -21.99 -2.65 -9.53
C ASP A 32 -20.89 -3.72 -9.59
N LEU A 33 -19.65 -3.35 -9.93
CA LEU A 33 -18.49 -4.26 -9.98
C LEU A 33 -18.12 -4.84 -8.62
N VAL A 34 -18.44 -4.14 -7.53
CA VAL A 34 -17.99 -4.48 -6.17
C VAL A 34 -19.00 -5.36 -5.45
N HIS A 35 -20.27 -5.14 -5.75
CA HIS A 35 -21.37 -5.72 -5.04
C HIS A 35 -21.95 -6.86 -5.85
N LYS A 36 -21.54 -8.11 -5.53
CA LYS A 36 -22.19 -9.30 -6.09
C LYS A 36 -23.71 -9.17 -5.89
N GLY A 37 -24.43 -8.98 -7.00
CA GLY A 37 -25.88 -8.98 -7.01
C GLY A 37 -26.37 -10.36 -6.63
N ARG A 38 -27.25 -10.45 -5.63
CA ARG A 38 -28.14 -11.61 -5.55
C ARG A 38 -29.09 -11.45 -6.74
N HIS A 39 -29.02 -12.37 -7.70
CA HIS A 39 -29.93 -12.53 -8.84
C HIS A 39 -29.88 -11.41 -9.91
N GLY A 40 -29.48 -11.77 -11.13
CA GLY A 40 -29.90 -11.06 -12.35
C GLY A 40 -28.97 -9.99 -12.96
N VAL A 41 -27.82 -9.67 -12.35
CA VAL A 41 -26.88 -8.72 -12.98
C VAL A 41 -26.19 -9.39 -14.16
N ASN A 42 -26.34 -8.83 -15.37
CA ASN A 42 -25.80 -9.38 -16.61
C ASN A 42 -24.27 -9.54 -16.51
N HIS A 43 -23.82 -10.78 -16.33
CA HIS A 43 -22.42 -11.19 -16.18
C HIS A 43 -21.52 -10.62 -17.29
N GLU A 44 -22.05 -10.54 -18.51
CA GLU A 44 -21.35 -9.99 -19.67
C GLU A 44 -21.05 -8.50 -19.51
N LYS A 45 -21.98 -7.72 -18.94
CA LYS A 45 -21.76 -6.29 -18.67
C LYS A 45 -20.66 -6.09 -17.64
N MET A 46 -20.64 -6.90 -16.58
CA MET A 46 -19.57 -6.85 -15.58
C MET A 46 -18.22 -7.24 -16.19
N GLN A 47 -18.20 -8.25 -17.06
CA GLN A 47 -16.99 -8.67 -17.76
C GLN A 47 -16.47 -7.57 -18.70
N LYS A 48 -17.34 -6.89 -19.45
CA LYS A 48 -16.98 -5.75 -20.29
C LYS A 48 -16.35 -4.61 -19.48
N LEU A 49 -16.96 -4.26 -18.35
CA LEU A 49 -16.43 -3.23 -17.44
C LEU A 49 -15.05 -3.63 -16.86
N TRP A 50 -14.84 -4.91 -16.53
CA TRP A 50 -13.53 -5.38 -16.09
C TRP A 50 -12.48 -5.34 -17.21
N ILE A 51 -12.87 -5.66 -18.45
CA ILE A 51 -11.98 -5.55 -19.61
C ILE A 51 -11.59 -4.08 -19.85
N GLU A 52 -12.56 -3.18 -19.82
CA GLU A 52 -12.33 -1.74 -19.95
C GLU A 52 -11.40 -1.20 -18.86
N LEU A 53 -11.65 -1.56 -17.59
CA LEU A 53 -10.74 -1.24 -16.49
C LEU A 53 -9.32 -1.75 -16.77
N SER A 54 -9.18 -3.00 -17.23
CA SER A 54 -7.85 -3.54 -17.50
C SER A 54 -7.12 -2.79 -18.61
N ASN A 55 -7.83 -2.35 -19.65
CA ASN A 55 -7.23 -1.55 -20.73
C ASN A 55 -6.78 -0.18 -20.24
N ILE A 56 -7.61 0.51 -19.45
CA ILE A 56 -7.28 1.82 -18.86
C ILE A 56 -6.08 1.71 -17.92
N VAL A 57 -6.01 0.67 -17.09
CA VAL A 57 -4.93 0.55 -16.10
C VAL A 57 -3.62 0.08 -16.75
N ASN A 58 -3.70 -0.75 -17.79
CA ASN A 58 -2.54 -1.20 -18.54
C ASN A 58 -1.97 -0.11 -19.48
N SER A 59 -2.76 0.90 -19.86
CA SER A 59 -2.24 2.05 -20.63
C SER A 59 -1.41 3.02 -19.77
N ILE A 60 -1.53 2.94 -18.44
CA ILE A 60 -0.71 3.69 -17.50
C ILE A 60 0.63 2.96 -17.30
N LYS A 61 1.75 3.69 -17.37
CA LYS A 61 3.09 3.16 -17.08
C LYS A 61 3.12 2.43 -15.72
N GLY A 62 3.41 1.13 -15.73
CA GLY A 62 3.44 0.30 -14.53
C GLY A 62 3.30 -1.19 -14.82
N THR A 63 2.71 -1.95 -13.88
CA THR A 63 2.49 -3.39 -14.05
C THR A 63 1.38 -3.63 -15.06
N VAL A 64 1.60 -4.55 -15.99
CA VAL A 64 0.56 -5.03 -16.91
C VAL A 64 -0.01 -6.31 -16.34
N LYS A 65 -1.34 -6.38 -16.21
CA LYS A 65 -2.03 -7.59 -15.77
C LYS A 65 -3.21 -7.90 -16.69
N SER A 66 -3.54 -9.18 -16.78
CA SER A 66 -4.78 -9.61 -17.42
C SER A 66 -5.99 -9.11 -16.64
N THR A 67 -7.15 -9.07 -17.28
CA THR A 67 -8.43 -8.74 -16.63
C THR A 67 -8.67 -9.57 -15.37
N LYS A 68 -8.39 -10.89 -15.41
CA LYS A 68 -8.46 -11.77 -14.24
C LYS A 68 -7.48 -11.37 -13.14
N GLY A 69 -6.28 -10.92 -13.52
CA GLY A 69 -5.27 -10.39 -12.60
C GLY A 69 -5.73 -9.13 -11.87
N TRP A 70 -6.39 -8.21 -12.57
CA TRP A 70 -6.96 -7.00 -11.97
C TRP A 70 -8.16 -7.30 -11.06
N ILE A 71 -9.03 -8.24 -11.44
CA ILE A 71 -10.13 -8.72 -10.58
C ILE A 71 -9.59 -9.30 -9.27
N LYS A 72 -8.55 -10.14 -9.36
CA LYS A 72 -7.88 -10.72 -8.19
C LYS A 72 -7.25 -9.64 -7.32
N PHE A 73 -6.48 -8.72 -7.92
CA PHE A 73 -5.86 -7.61 -7.22
C PHE A 73 -6.88 -6.77 -6.43
N TRP A 74 -8.00 -6.42 -7.06
CA TRP A 74 -9.06 -5.65 -6.39
C TRP A 74 -9.66 -6.43 -5.20
N SER A 75 -9.95 -7.71 -5.41
CA SER A 75 -10.52 -8.59 -4.38
C SER A 75 -9.61 -8.68 -3.15
N ASP A 76 -8.31 -8.89 -3.37
CA ASP A 76 -7.30 -8.98 -2.32
C ASP A 76 -7.09 -7.62 -1.63
N LYS A 77 -6.98 -6.54 -2.40
CA LYS A 77 -6.80 -5.18 -1.88
C LYS A 77 -7.97 -4.76 -1.00
N ARG A 78 -9.20 -4.99 -1.44
CA ARG A 78 -10.43 -4.72 -0.67
C ARG A 78 -10.46 -5.51 0.62
N ARG A 79 -10.19 -6.82 0.57
CA ARG A 79 -10.14 -7.68 1.76
C ARG A 79 -9.12 -7.17 2.78
N ASN A 80 -7.91 -6.82 2.32
CA ASN A 80 -6.85 -6.31 3.18
C ASN A 80 -7.24 -4.98 3.85
N VAL A 81 -7.90 -4.07 3.13
CA VAL A 81 -8.41 -2.81 3.70
C VAL A 81 -9.47 -3.07 4.78
N ILE A 82 -10.41 -3.98 4.53
CA ILE A 82 -11.45 -4.34 5.51
C ILE A 82 -10.81 -4.95 6.77
N MET A 83 -9.84 -5.85 6.60
CA MET A 83 -9.13 -6.47 7.74
C MET A 83 -8.31 -5.46 8.53
N LYS A 84 -7.59 -4.57 7.84
CA LYS A 84 -6.83 -3.48 8.46
C LYS A 84 -7.75 -2.56 9.27
N GLN A 85 -8.92 -2.19 8.74
CA GLN A 85 -9.90 -1.41 9.49
C GLN A 85 -10.38 -2.15 10.74
N LYS A 86 -10.67 -3.46 10.65
CA LYS A 86 -11.07 -4.25 11.82
C LYS A 86 -9.97 -4.30 12.89
N GLN A 87 -8.71 -4.45 12.48
CA GLN A 87 -7.56 -4.48 13.39
C GLN A 87 -7.31 -3.12 14.06
N ILE A 88 -7.55 -2.03 13.34
CA ILE A 88 -7.52 -0.66 13.89
C ILE A 88 -8.65 -0.50 14.91
N SER A 89 -9.88 -0.86 14.55
CA SER A 89 -11.04 -0.76 15.44
C SER A 89 -10.93 -1.65 16.67
N SER A 90 -10.25 -2.80 16.58
CA SER A 90 -10.00 -3.69 17.72
C SER A 90 -8.76 -3.32 18.52
N GLY A 91 -8.09 -2.20 18.23
CA GLY A 91 -6.87 -1.76 18.92
C GLY A 91 -5.63 -2.63 18.72
N LYS A 92 -5.67 -3.61 17.80
CA LYS A 92 -4.53 -4.50 17.51
C LYS A 92 -3.44 -3.81 16.70
N ILE A 93 -3.80 -2.78 15.92
CA ILE A 93 -2.88 -1.98 15.12
C ILE A 93 -3.17 -0.51 15.41
N VAL A 94 -2.13 0.22 15.81
CA VAL A 94 -2.19 1.68 15.98
C VAL A 94 -1.94 2.33 14.61
N GLY A 95 -2.94 3.00 14.07
CA GLY A 95 -2.84 3.72 12.79
C GLY A 95 -4.20 4.09 12.19
N LYS A 96 -4.19 4.91 11.14
CA LYS A 96 -5.38 5.28 10.35
C LYS A 96 -5.31 4.72 8.94
N LEU A 97 -6.47 4.49 8.32
CA LEU A 97 -6.52 4.20 6.89
C LEU A 97 -6.00 5.41 6.10
N THR A 98 -5.26 5.15 5.02
CA THR A 98 -4.91 6.20 4.06
C THR A 98 -6.17 6.67 3.31
N SER A 99 -6.12 7.86 2.72
CA SER A 99 -7.27 8.42 1.96
C SER A 99 -7.78 7.49 0.85
N LEU A 100 -6.88 6.75 0.17
CA LEU A 100 -7.25 5.75 -0.83
C LEU A 100 -7.88 4.50 -0.21
N GLU A 101 -7.37 4.05 0.94
CA GLU A 101 -7.95 2.90 1.64
C GLU A 101 -9.32 3.26 2.24
N GLN A 102 -9.51 4.50 2.69
CA GLN A 102 -10.81 5.00 3.13
C GLN A 102 -11.84 4.97 1.98
N LYS A 103 -11.46 5.44 0.78
CA LYS A 103 -12.33 5.33 -0.42
C LYS A 103 -12.73 3.89 -0.73
N ILE A 104 -11.79 2.95 -0.64
CA ILE A 104 -12.07 1.51 -0.85
C ILE A 104 -13.07 0.99 0.20
N LEU A 105 -12.92 1.42 1.46
CA LEU A 105 -13.83 1.04 2.55
C LEU A 105 -15.24 1.61 2.32
N ASP A 106 -15.35 2.85 1.87
CA ASP A 106 -16.63 3.52 1.61
C ASP A 106 -17.37 2.84 0.45
N ILE A 107 -16.65 2.52 -0.64
CA ILE A 107 -17.18 1.74 -1.76
C ILE A 107 -17.72 0.39 -1.26
N ALA A 108 -16.99 -0.30 -0.38
CA ALA A 108 -17.41 -1.59 0.17
C ALA A 108 -18.61 -1.52 1.15
N LYS A 109 -18.88 -0.35 1.74
CA LYS A 109 -19.99 -0.12 2.72
C LYS A 109 -21.25 0.45 2.08
N SER A 110 -21.17 1.02 0.89
CA SER A 110 -22.23 1.81 0.23
C SER A 110 -23.58 1.07 0.01
N ARG A 111 -23.69 -0.24 0.26
CA ARG A 111 -24.98 -0.96 0.29
C ARG A 111 -25.89 -0.69 1.50
N LYS A 112 -25.46 0.05 2.54
CA LYS A 112 -26.28 0.23 3.77
C LYS A 112 -27.19 1.46 3.81
N LYS A 113 -27.12 2.40 2.87
CA LYS A 113 -28.10 3.50 2.80
C LYS A 113 -29.20 3.15 1.80
N LYS A 114 -30.14 2.32 2.24
CA LYS A 114 -31.52 2.44 1.76
C LYS A 114 -32.10 3.63 2.52
N SER A 115 -32.53 4.63 1.77
CA SER A 115 -33.22 5.84 2.20
C SER A 115 -34.24 5.57 3.32
N HIS A 116 -34.02 6.13 4.51
CA HIS A 116 -35.15 6.54 5.33
C HIS A 116 -35.72 7.78 4.66
N ALA A 117 -36.85 7.60 3.98
CA ALA A 117 -37.77 8.69 3.75
C ALA A 117 -38.18 9.28 5.12
N PRO A 118 -38.39 10.60 5.25
CA PRO A 118 -39.10 11.15 6.39
C PRO A 118 -40.51 10.55 6.36
N GLN A 119 -40.76 9.59 7.24
CA GLN A 119 -42.07 9.03 7.45
C GLN A 119 -42.87 10.07 8.25
N LEU A 120 -43.59 10.94 7.54
CA LEU A 120 -44.77 11.59 8.08
C LEU A 120 -45.81 10.48 8.28
N CYS A 121 -45.95 10.02 9.52
CA CYS A 121 -47.16 9.32 9.93
C CYS A 121 -48.12 10.34 10.49
N ASN A 122 -49.16 10.62 9.72
CA ASN A 122 -50.41 11.19 10.18
C ASN A 122 -50.95 10.35 11.35
N GLY A 123 -51.32 11.03 12.42
CA GLY A 123 -52.32 10.58 13.38
C GLY A 123 -53.30 11.73 13.54
N ASP A 124 -54.39 11.67 12.77
CA ASP A 124 -55.62 12.42 13.03
C ASP A 124 -56.09 12.14 14.46
N ASP A 125 -56.38 13.18 15.22
CA ASP A 125 -57.67 13.24 15.92
C ASP A 125 -58.15 14.69 16.03
N ASN A 126 -59.45 14.84 15.86
CA ASN A 126 -60.17 16.00 15.40
C ASN A 126 -60.89 16.67 16.59
N SER A 127 -60.66 17.97 16.83
CA SER A 127 -61.61 18.78 17.62
C SER A 127 -61.54 20.26 17.22
N VAL A 128 -62.42 20.62 16.29
CA VAL A 128 -63.17 21.88 16.11
C VAL A 128 -62.97 22.94 17.21
N GLU A 129 -62.48 24.13 16.87
CA GLU A 129 -63.21 25.41 17.03
C GLU A 129 -62.41 26.62 16.50
N ASN A 130 -63.13 27.49 15.79
CA ASN A 130 -62.73 28.86 15.43
C ASN A 130 -62.35 29.66 16.69
N ILE A 131 -61.44 30.64 16.57
CA ILE A 131 -61.53 31.98 17.19
C ILE A 131 -60.40 32.89 16.61
N PRO A 132 -60.62 34.22 16.53
CA PRO A 132 -60.18 35.09 15.43
C PRO A 132 -58.87 35.86 15.65
N LEU A 133 -58.40 36.45 14.56
CA LEU A 133 -57.46 37.58 14.48
C LEU A 133 -58.02 38.82 15.20
N GLU A 134 -57.39 39.23 16.30
CA GLU A 134 -57.34 40.57 16.94
C GLU A 134 -56.25 40.43 18.02
N ASP A 135 -55.43 41.37 18.47
CA ASP A 135 -55.14 42.78 18.22
C ASP A 135 -53.87 43.06 19.07
N ASP A 136 -53.16 44.13 18.76
CA ASP A 136 -51.89 44.55 19.35
C ASP A 136 -51.90 44.55 20.90
N ASN A 137 -50.84 44.00 21.50
CA ASN A 137 -50.39 44.43 22.82
C ASN A 137 -48.89 44.19 23.01
N ASP A 138 -48.16 45.31 23.12
CA ASP A 138 -46.81 45.44 23.64
C ASP A 138 -46.63 44.63 24.94
N LEU A 139 -45.75 43.64 24.94
CA LEU A 139 -45.22 43.05 26.18
C LEU A 139 -43.69 42.89 26.10
N ASP A 140 -43.04 43.97 26.55
CA ASP A 140 -41.89 44.01 27.46
C ASP A 140 -40.80 42.92 27.31
N LEU A 141 -39.67 43.32 26.71
CA LEU A 141 -38.40 42.60 26.75
C LEU A 141 -37.81 42.70 28.18
N GLN A 142 -38.28 41.86 29.10
CA GLN A 142 -37.62 41.67 30.39
C GLN A 142 -36.41 40.74 30.21
N ILE A 143 -35.24 41.38 30.18
CA ILE A 143 -33.94 40.76 30.40
C ILE A 143 -33.90 40.30 31.86
N ASP A 144 -34.23 39.03 32.11
CA ASP A 144 -34.03 38.39 33.40
C ASP A 144 -32.54 38.14 33.64
N SER A 145 -31.93 39.10 34.31
CA SER A 145 -30.57 39.06 34.85
C SER A 145 -30.59 38.61 36.31
N ASP A 146 -31.15 37.43 36.62
CA ASP A 146 -30.86 36.72 37.89
C ASP A 146 -31.24 35.22 37.84
N ARG A 147 -30.70 34.47 36.87
CA ARG A 147 -30.90 33.02 36.81
C ARG A 147 -29.75 32.34 37.56
N MET A 148 -30.03 31.90 38.79
CA MET A 148 -29.15 31.00 39.53
C MET A 148 -28.79 29.79 38.64
N PRO A 149 -27.50 29.37 38.58
CA PRO A 149 -27.09 28.24 37.74
C PRO A 149 -27.98 27.04 38.04
N THR A 150 -28.64 26.51 37.01
CA THR A 150 -29.45 25.31 37.21
C THR A 150 -28.51 24.12 37.36
N GLU A 151 -28.91 23.08 38.10
CA GLU A 151 -28.17 21.82 38.22
C GLU A 151 -27.81 21.21 36.83
N SER A 152 -28.56 21.57 35.79
CA SER A 152 -28.27 21.19 34.40
C SER A 152 -27.03 21.89 33.83
N ASP A 153 -26.81 23.17 34.16
CA ASP A 153 -25.67 23.95 33.69
C ASP A 153 -24.35 23.45 34.32
N GLU A 154 -24.39 23.05 35.59
CA GLU A 154 -23.24 22.43 36.27
C GLU A 154 -22.86 21.08 35.65
N ARG A 155 -23.85 20.26 35.26
CA ARG A 155 -23.61 19.00 34.53
C ARG A 155 -22.99 19.27 33.14
N HIS A 156 -23.44 20.32 32.45
CA HIS A 156 -22.87 20.73 31.17
C HIS A 156 -21.43 21.22 31.31
N LEU A 157 -21.14 22.05 32.32
CA LEU A 157 -19.77 22.53 32.61
C LEU A 157 -18.83 21.37 32.95
N ASN A 158 -19.25 20.43 33.79
CA ASN A 158 -18.47 19.23 34.12
C ASN A 158 -18.24 18.33 32.89
N THR A 159 -19.23 18.23 32.00
CA THR A 159 -19.07 17.49 30.74
C THR A 159 -18.08 18.18 29.79
N MET A 160 -18.13 19.50 29.70
CA MET A 160 -17.19 20.31 28.91
C MET A 160 -15.76 20.19 29.46
N GLU A 161 -15.58 20.24 30.77
CA GLU A 161 -14.28 20.05 31.45
C GLU A 161 -13.67 18.68 31.13
N LYS A 162 -14.47 17.60 31.21
CA LYS A 162 -14.03 16.25 30.82
C LYS A 162 -13.62 16.15 29.35
N MET A 163 -14.32 16.87 28.46
CA MET A 163 -13.95 16.91 27.05
C MET A 163 -12.63 17.65 26.83
N ILE A 164 -12.41 18.78 27.53
CA ILE A 164 -11.16 19.53 27.49
C ILE A 164 -9.99 18.65 27.97
N GLU A 165 -10.18 17.93 29.08
CA GLU A 165 -9.17 17.01 29.60
C GLU A 165 -8.87 15.86 28.62
N ALA A 166 -9.91 15.25 28.04
CA ALA A 166 -9.73 14.23 27.01
C ALA A 166 -8.99 14.75 25.77
N MET A 167 -9.29 15.97 25.33
CA MET A 167 -8.59 16.62 24.21
C MET A 167 -7.14 16.93 24.56
N ASN A 168 -6.85 17.37 25.79
CA ASN A 168 -5.49 17.64 26.25
C ASN A 168 -4.65 16.34 26.31
N GLN A 169 -5.24 15.26 26.83
CA GLN A 169 -4.63 13.93 26.79
C GLN A 169 -4.39 13.44 25.36
N GLN A 170 -5.34 13.68 24.45
CA GLN A 170 -5.18 13.34 23.03
C GLN A 170 -4.07 14.17 22.37
N ALA A 171 -3.97 15.46 22.66
CA ALA A 171 -2.92 16.34 22.15
C ALA A 171 -1.52 15.91 22.62
N THR A 172 -1.37 15.59 23.91
CA THR A 172 -0.10 15.11 24.46
C THR A 172 0.28 13.73 23.90
N ALA A 173 -0.68 12.83 23.72
CA ALA A 173 -0.45 11.53 23.08
C ALA A 173 0.01 11.68 21.63
N LEU A 174 -0.61 12.59 20.87
CA LEU A 174 -0.21 12.91 19.50
C LEU A 174 1.20 13.51 19.43
N ALA A 175 1.55 14.39 20.37
CA ALA A 175 2.90 14.97 20.46
C ALA A 175 3.96 13.89 20.73
N LYS A 176 3.71 12.98 21.67
CA LYS A 176 4.59 11.83 21.95
C LYS A 176 4.73 10.91 20.72
N MET A 177 3.63 10.65 20.02
CA MET A 177 3.64 9.84 18.80
C MET A 177 4.45 10.51 17.68
N ALA A 178 4.32 11.83 17.51
CA ALA A 178 5.10 12.59 16.54
C ALA A 178 6.60 12.51 16.85
N GLN A 179 7.00 12.73 18.11
CA GLN A 179 8.39 12.62 18.54
C GLN A 179 8.96 11.21 18.32
N ALA A 180 8.21 10.17 18.71
CA ALA A 180 8.61 8.78 18.49
C ALA A 180 8.77 8.46 17.00
N THR A 181 7.91 9.03 16.14
CA THR A 181 7.99 8.87 14.68
C THR A 181 9.26 9.52 14.12
N VAL A 182 9.62 10.72 14.59
CA VAL A 182 10.86 11.42 14.19
C VAL A 182 12.11 10.66 14.63
N ILE A 183 12.12 10.12 15.86
CA ILE A 183 13.25 9.31 16.33
C ILE A 183 13.38 8.05 15.47
N LYS A 184 12.25 7.38 15.18
CA LYS A 184 12.23 6.19 14.33
C LYS A 184 12.69 6.47 12.91
N SER A 185 12.28 7.59 12.30
CA SER A 185 12.73 7.94 10.95
C SER A 185 14.23 8.19 10.91
N LYS A 186 14.78 8.88 11.91
CA LYS A 186 16.23 9.14 12.03
C LYS A 186 17.03 7.85 12.24
N ALA A 187 16.52 6.92 13.03
CA ALA A 187 17.15 5.61 13.19
C ALA A 187 17.13 4.80 11.88
N MET A 188 16.02 4.83 11.15
CA MET A 188 15.86 4.15 9.86
C MET A 188 16.79 4.74 8.80
N GLU A 189 16.99 6.06 8.78
CA GLU A 189 17.93 6.74 7.90
C GLU A 189 19.37 6.26 8.13
N ARG A 190 19.82 6.20 9.39
CA ARG A 190 21.15 5.68 9.75
C ARG A 190 21.32 4.21 9.35
N MET A 191 20.28 3.40 9.49
CA MET A 191 20.30 2.00 9.07
C MET A 191 20.44 1.87 7.55
N ALA A 192 19.75 2.73 6.78
CA ALA A 192 19.86 2.76 5.33
C ALA A 192 21.27 3.19 4.87
N GLU A 193 21.85 4.21 5.51
CA GLU A 193 23.22 4.65 5.21
C GLU A 193 24.26 3.56 5.49
N ALA A 194 24.15 2.88 6.64
CA ALA A 194 25.03 1.78 6.99
C ALA A 194 24.90 0.61 5.99
N SER A 195 23.66 0.26 5.62
CA SER A 195 23.39 -0.78 4.63
C SER A 195 23.96 -0.44 3.25
N HIS A 196 23.88 0.83 2.83
CA HIS A 196 24.48 1.28 1.58
C HIS A 196 26.01 1.15 1.59
N LYS A 197 26.67 1.56 2.68
CA LYS A 197 28.12 1.39 2.85
C LYS A 197 28.53 -0.09 2.81
N GLN A 198 27.74 -0.97 3.43
CA GLN A 198 27.96 -2.42 3.38
C GLN A 198 27.84 -2.96 1.95
N ALA A 199 26.85 -2.51 1.18
CA ALA A 199 26.69 -2.93 -0.22
C ALA A 199 27.92 -2.57 -1.07
N LEU A 200 28.47 -1.36 -0.91
CA LEU A 200 29.69 -0.93 -1.60
C LEU A 200 30.92 -1.76 -1.18
N ALA A 201 31.02 -2.13 0.09
CA ALA A 201 32.10 -2.99 0.55
C ALA A 201 32.02 -4.40 -0.08
N VAL A 202 30.82 -4.96 -0.19
CA VAL A 202 30.58 -6.26 -0.85
C VAL A 202 30.92 -6.19 -2.34
N ASP A 203 30.56 -5.10 -3.02
CA ASP A 203 30.87 -4.90 -4.44
C ASP A 203 32.40 -4.84 -4.69
N ARG A 204 33.12 -4.14 -3.80
CA ARG A 204 34.60 -4.15 -3.83
C ARG A 204 35.16 -5.56 -3.63
N LEU A 205 34.61 -6.35 -2.71
CA LEU A 205 35.03 -7.74 -2.52
C LEU A 205 34.78 -8.59 -3.77
N ALA A 206 33.64 -8.39 -4.44
CA ALA A 206 33.35 -9.08 -5.70
C ALA A 206 34.41 -8.79 -6.77
N GLY A 207 34.80 -7.52 -6.94
CA GLY A 207 35.88 -7.15 -7.87
C GLY A 207 37.23 -7.76 -7.52
N THR A 208 37.56 -7.87 -6.22
CA THR A 208 38.79 -8.58 -5.80
C THR A 208 38.74 -10.07 -6.11
N PHE A 209 37.59 -10.73 -5.95
CA PHE A 209 37.44 -12.14 -6.28
C PHE A 209 37.52 -12.40 -7.79
N GLU A 210 37.00 -11.50 -8.62
CA GLU A 210 37.16 -11.59 -10.08
C GLU A 210 38.64 -11.49 -10.49
N THR A 211 39.39 -10.56 -9.88
CA THR A 211 40.83 -10.38 -10.13
C THR A 211 41.65 -11.58 -9.65
N ILE A 212 41.31 -12.15 -8.49
CA ILE A 212 41.93 -13.39 -8.02
C ILE A 212 41.60 -14.54 -8.98
N GLY A 213 40.35 -14.60 -9.46
CA GLY A 213 39.91 -15.57 -10.45
C GLY A 213 40.77 -15.56 -11.71
N THR A 214 40.94 -14.39 -12.34
CA THR A 214 41.78 -14.25 -13.54
C THR A 214 43.24 -14.64 -13.28
N SER A 215 43.82 -14.17 -12.17
CA SER A 215 45.19 -14.52 -11.79
C SER A 215 45.38 -16.03 -11.59
N VAL A 216 44.43 -16.73 -10.97
CA VAL A 216 44.48 -18.19 -10.80
C VAL A 216 44.42 -18.91 -12.15
N TYR A 217 43.61 -18.44 -13.10
CA TYR A 217 43.59 -18.98 -14.46
C TYR A 217 44.93 -18.79 -15.17
N ASP A 218 45.57 -17.63 -15.03
CA ASP A 218 46.88 -17.35 -15.63
C ASP A 218 47.96 -18.27 -15.06
N VAL A 219 48.00 -18.42 -13.73
CA VAL A 219 48.94 -19.35 -13.05
C VAL A 219 48.71 -20.79 -13.53
N ARG A 220 47.46 -21.23 -13.60
CA ARG A 220 47.12 -22.57 -14.10
C ARG A 220 47.61 -22.78 -15.53
N ASN A 221 47.36 -21.81 -16.41
CA ASN A 221 47.78 -21.88 -17.82
C ASN A 221 49.30 -21.90 -17.95
N ALA A 222 50.02 -21.12 -17.13
CA ALA A 222 51.48 -21.12 -17.09
C ALA A 222 52.05 -22.47 -16.61
N VAL A 223 51.45 -23.08 -15.59
CA VAL A 223 51.87 -24.42 -15.12
C VAL A 223 51.67 -25.48 -16.20
N ILE A 224 50.54 -25.44 -16.91
CA ILE A 224 50.26 -26.36 -18.02
C ILE A 224 51.27 -26.16 -19.17
N SER A 225 51.60 -24.93 -19.53
CA SER A 225 52.58 -24.65 -20.60
C SER A 225 54.00 -25.06 -20.21
N MET A 226 54.38 -24.88 -18.94
CA MET A 226 55.64 -25.38 -18.39
C MET A 226 55.72 -26.91 -18.46
N ASP A 227 54.70 -27.62 -17.98
CA ASP A 227 54.63 -29.09 -18.05
C ASP A 227 54.74 -29.60 -19.50
N TYR A 228 54.00 -28.97 -20.42
CA TYR A 228 54.07 -29.31 -21.84
C TYR A 228 55.49 -29.13 -22.42
N THR A 229 56.14 -28.01 -22.10
CA THR A 229 57.50 -27.70 -22.57
C THR A 229 58.52 -28.68 -22.01
N ILE A 230 58.43 -28.99 -20.71
CA ILE A 230 59.26 -29.99 -20.04
C ILE A 230 59.11 -31.34 -20.75
N LYS A 231 57.88 -31.84 -20.90
CA LYS A 231 57.61 -33.12 -21.57
C LYS A 231 58.20 -33.17 -22.97
N LYS A 232 58.06 -32.10 -23.76
CA LYS A 232 58.62 -31.99 -25.11
C LYS A 232 60.14 -32.09 -25.12
N CYS A 233 60.83 -31.31 -24.28
CA CYS A 233 62.30 -31.32 -24.20
C CYS A 233 62.86 -32.70 -23.79
N PHE A 234 62.22 -33.39 -22.85
CA PHE A 234 62.66 -34.71 -22.41
C PHE A 234 62.36 -35.83 -23.41
N THR A 235 61.30 -35.72 -24.22
CA THR A 235 61.03 -36.68 -25.31
C THR A 235 61.95 -36.49 -26.52
N THR A 236 62.33 -35.25 -26.86
CA THR A 236 63.28 -34.99 -27.95
C THR A 236 64.71 -35.42 -27.60
N ASN A 237 65.14 -35.24 -26.35
CA ASN A 237 66.48 -35.66 -25.93
C ASN A 237 66.62 -37.20 -25.91
N SER A 238 65.55 -37.95 -25.60
CA SER A 238 65.61 -39.42 -25.62
C SER A 238 65.69 -39.99 -27.04
N THR A 239 65.08 -39.32 -28.04
CA THR A 239 65.13 -39.72 -29.45
C THR A 239 66.46 -39.35 -30.11
N GLN A 240 67.04 -38.20 -29.77
CA GLN A 240 68.34 -37.77 -30.29
C GLN A 240 69.49 -38.65 -29.75
N HIS A 241 69.45 -39.06 -28.48
CA HIS A 241 70.44 -39.99 -27.94
C HIS A 241 70.36 -41.38 -28.60
N ARG A 242 69.18 -41.81 -29.04
CA ARG A 242 68.97 -43.09 -29.73
C ARG A 242 69.50 -43.10 -31.16
N GLN A 243 69.47 -41.98 -31.87
CA GLN A 243 70.00 -41.87 -33.24
C GLN A 243 71.53 -41.75 -33.28
N ASN A 244 72.15 -41.07 -32.29
CA ASN A 244 73.60 -40.96 -32.22
C ASN A 244 74.29 -42.32 -31.94
N ASN A 245 73.59 -43.26 -31.32
CA ASN A 245 74.10 -44.61 -31.07
C ASN A 245 73.85 -45.59 -32.23
N LEU A 246 73.18 -45.17 -33.32
CA LEU A 246 72.89 -46.03 -34.48
C LEU A 246 73.87 -45.85 -35.65
N PHE A 247 74.76 -44.85 -35.58
CA PHE A 247 75.75 -44.51 -36.61
C PHE A 247 77.20 -44.61 -36.12
N SER A 248 77.44 -45.28 -35.00
CA SER A 248 78.79 -45.58 -34.49
C SER A 248 79.07 -47.07 -34.47
#